data_AF-A0A0B4J1L5-F1
#
_entry.id   AF-A0A0B4J1L5-F1
#
_cell.length_a   1.000
_cell.length_b   1.000
_cell.length_c   1.000
_cell.angle_alpha   90.00
_cell.angle_beta   90.00
_cell.angle_gamma   90.00
#
_symmetry.space_group_name_H-M   'P 1'
#
loop_
_entity.id
_entity.type
_entity.pdbx_description
1 polymer ?
#
loop_
_entity_poly.entity_id
_entity_poly.type
_entity_poly.pdbx_seq_one_letter_code
_entity_poly.pdbx_strand_id
1 'polypeptide(L)'
;MDFKIEYTWDGFPVRHEPVCVRLSPCEQGVKMEVSAPLFNDPPSPLGEPGKPFSELWNYEVVEAFFLNDTTKQYLEVELCPHGQHLVLLLAGRRNVWKPSSRIFQAFQFQHTAWRRMEAARTRPVVI
;
A
#
# COMPACT_ATOMS: atom_id res chain seq x y z
N MET A 1 6.34 6.00 -13.48
CA MET A 1 5.68 4.72 -13.78
C MET A 1 4.30 4.80 -13.18
N ASP A 2 3.27 4.43 -13.94
CA ASP A 2 1.88 4.59 -13.54
C ASP A 2 1.19 3.24 -13.69
N PHE A 3 0.56 2.78 -12.63
CA PHE A 3 -0.13 1.48 -12.53
C PHE A 3 -1.59 1.71 -12.18
N LYS A 4 -2.46 0.85 -12.70
CA LYS A 4 -3.88 0.83 -12.37
C LYS A 4 -4.33 -0.56 -11.98
N ILE A 5 -5.08 -0.68 -10.89
CA ILE A 5 -5.75 -1.91 -10.48
C ILE A 5 -7.17 -1.85 -11.04
N GLU A 6 -7.34 -2.43 -12.22
CA GLU A 6 -8.61 -2.44 -12.97
C GLU A 6 -9.32 -3.79 -12.91
N TYR A 7 -8.67 -4.81 -12.35
CA TYR A 7 -9.14 -6.17 -12.30
C TYR A 7 -9.02 -6.75 -10.89
N THR A 8 -9.96 -7.62 -10.53
CA THR A 8 -9.91 -8.47 -9.35
C THR A 8 -8.88 -9.58 -9.52
N TRP A 9 -8.54 -10.26 -8.42
CA TRP A 9 -7.55 -11.35 -8.41
C TRP A 9 -7.92 -12.52 -9.35
N ASP A 10 -9.21 -12.72 -9.61
CA ASP A 10 -9.76 -13.73 -10.53
C ASP A 10 -9.97 -13.20 -11.97
N GLY A 11 -9.47 -12.00 -12.27
CA GLY A 11 -9.38 -11.45 -13.62
C GLY A 11 -10.64 -10.75 -14.13
N PHE A 12 -11.63 -10.47 -13.29
CA PHE A 12 -12.80 -9.68 -13.69
C PHE A 12 -12.56 -8.18 -13.50
N PRO A 13 -13.12 -7.31 -14.36
CA PRO A 13 -13.05 -5.88 -14.15
C PRO A 13 -13.67 -5.45 -12.82
N VAL A 14 -13.04 -4.49 -12.15
CA VAL A 14 -13.60 -3.87 -10.94
C VAL A 14 -14.86 -3.07 -11.26
N ARG A 15 -15.78 -2.97 -10.29
CA ARG A 15 -17.07 -2.24 -10.42
C ARG A 15 -17.06 -0.88 -9.73
N HIS A 16 -15.88 -0.30 -9.55
CA HIS A 16 -15.62 0.97 -8.91
C HIS A 16 -14.51 1.70 -9.68
N GLU A 17 -14.22 2.94 -9.29
CA GLU A 17 -13.07 3.67 -9.82
C GLU A 17 -11.77 2.86 -9.61
N PRO A 18 -10.92 2.69 -10.64
CA PRO A 18 -9.65 1.98 -10.49
C PRO A 18 -8.73 2.62 -9.45
N VAL A 19 -8.00 1.78 -8.71
CA VAL A 19 -6.91 2.25 -7.85
C VAL A 19 -5.73 2.62 -8.74
N CYS A 20 -5.20 3.82 -8.58
CA CYS A 20 -4.05 4.32 -9.34
C CYS A 20 -2.82 4.44 -8.42
N VAL A 21 -1.70 3.87 -8.85
CA VAL A 21 -0.40 3.98 -8.15
C VAL A 21 0.61 4.62 -9.09
N ARG A 22 1.19 5.75 -8.68
CA ARG A 22 2.23 6.45 -9.44
C ARG A 22 3.55 6.39 -8.69
N LEU A 23 4.58 5.90 -9.36
CA LEU A 23 5.97 5.90 -8.90
C LEU A 23 6.78 6.93 -9.68
N SER A 24 7.45 7.83 -8.99
CA SER A 24 8.34 8.85 -9.59
C SER A 24 9.65 8.97 -8.81
N PRO A 25 10.77 9.31 -9.46
CA PRO A 25 12.02 9.59 -8.75
C PRO A 25 11.88 10.85 -7.89
N CYS A 26 12.53 10.86 -6.73
CA CYS A 26 12.75 12.05 -5.90
C CYS A 26 14.21 12.14 -5.47
N GLU A 27 14.60 13.24 -4.82
CA GLU A 27 16.01 13.53 -4.49
C GLU A 27 16.72 12.39 -3.73
N GLN A 28 16.00 11.65 -2.88
CA GLN A 28 16.56 10.57 -2.06
C GLN A 28 15.77 9.25 -2.15
N GLY A 29 15.13 8.96 -3.30
CA GLY A 29 14.46 7.69 -3.48
C GLY A 29 13.35 7.70 -4.52
N VAL A 30 12.27 6.99 -4.20
CA VAL A 30 11.07 6.86 -5.03
C VAL A 30 9.88 7.40 -4.27
N LYS A 31 9.16 8.33 -4.89
CA LYS A 31 7.86 8.79 -4.43
C LYS A 31 6.79 7.85 -4.97
N MET A 32 5.97 7.31 -4.06
CA MET A 32 4.77 6.54 -4.37
C MET A 32 3.53 7.36 -4.03
N GLU A 33 2.67 7.59 -5.01
CA GLU A 33 1.40 8.30 -4.86
C GLU A 33 0.26 7.32 -5.14
N VAL A 34 -0.74 7.30 -4.26
CA VAL A 34 -1.92 6.44 -4.39
C VAL A 34 -3.18 7.31 -4.48
N SER A 35 -3.98 7.03 -5.50
CA SER A 35 -5.33 7.57 -5.66
C SER A 35 -6.31 6.40 -5.75
N ALA A 36 -7.20 6.29 -4.76
CA ALA A 36 -8.07 5.14 -4.62
C ALA A 36 -9.45 5.53 -4.05
N PRO A 37 -10.52 4.79 -4.39
CA PRO A 37 -11.75 4.84 -3.62
C PRO A 37 -11.53 4.30 -2.19
N LEU A 38 -12.23 4.88 -1.21
CA LEU A 38 -12.34 4.37 0.15
C LEU A 38 -13.62 3.54 0.27
N PHE A 39 -13.50 2.27 0.67
CA PHE A 39 -14.63 1.33 0.67
C PHE A 39 -15.26 1.15 2.04
N ASN A 40 -16.59 1.24 2.11
CA ASN A 40 -17.39 0.84 3.29
C ASN A 40 -17.02 1.53 4.62
N ASP A 41 -16.30 2.66 4.57
CA ASP A 41 -15.89 3.44 5.76
C ASP A 41 -15.11 2.59 6.78
N PRO A 42 -13.90 2.09 6.40
CA PRO A 42 -13.19 1.11 7.18
C PRO A 42 -12.70 1.71 8.51
N PRO A 43 -12.60 0.92 9.59
CA PRO A 43 -12.04 1.40 10.84
C PRO A 43 -10.61 1.91 10.65
N SER A 44 -10.25 2.96 11.38
CA SER A 44 -8.87 3.46 11.41
C SER A 44 -8.01 2.62 12.35
N PRO A 45 -6.75 2.31 12.00
CA PRO A 45 -5.78 1.76 12.93
C PRO A 45 -5.63 2.66 14.16
N LEU A 46 -5.37 2.06 15.33
CA LEU A 46 -5.22 2.80 16.60
C LEU A 46 -3.93 3.66 16.70
N GLY A 47 -3.17 3.79 15.61
CA GLY A 47 -1.93 4.55 15.55
C GLY A 47 -2.11 5.97 14.98
N GLU A 48 -1.12 6.83 15.19
CA GLU A 48 -1.12 8.18 14.62
C GLU A 48 -0.91 8.14 13.09
N PRO A 49 -1.62 8.97 12.31
CA PRO A 49 -1.34 9.17 10.89
C PRO A 49 0.12 9.56 10.64
N GLY A 50 0.72 9.03 9.57
CA GLY A 50 2.12 9.27 9.21
C GLY A 50 3.12 8.47 10.06
N LYS A 51 2.66 7.56 10.92
CA LYS A 51 3.53 6.65 11.68
C LYS A 51 3.48 5.22 11.15
N PRO A 52 4.53 4.42 11.41
CA PRO A 52 4.50 3.00 11.13
C PRO A 52 3.46 2.30 12.01
N PHE A 53 2.71 1.34 11.45
CA PHE A 53 1.76 0.53 12.21
C PHE A 53 1.89 -0.95 11.82
N SER A 54 2.05 -1.81 12.81
CA SER A 54 2.19 -3.26 12.61
C SER A 54 0.86 -3.90 12.22
N GLU A 55 0.92 -4.98 11.45
CA GLU A 55 -0.27 -5.75 11.04
C GLU A 55 -1.29 -4.91 10.26
N LEU A 56 -0.79 -3.99 9.43
CA LEU A 56 -1.62 -3.04 8.69
C LEU A 56 -2.49 -3.74 7.63
N TRP A 57 -2.07 -4.92 7.15
CA TRP A 57 -2.86 -5.85 6.34
C TRP A 57 -4.22 -6.28 6.93
N ASN A 58 -4.48 -6.04 8.22
CA ASN A 58 -5.80 -6.23 8.83
C ASN A 58 -6.78 -5.08 8.50
N TYR A 59 -6.32 -4.03 7.82
CA TYR A 59 -7.07 -2.83 7.46
C TYR A 59 -7.12 -2.67 5.94
N GLU A 60 -7.90 -1.69 5.46
CA GLU A 60 -7.86 -1.32 4.04
C GLU A 60 -6.49 -0.74 3.69
N VAL A 61 -5.81 -1.33 2.72
CA VAL A 61 -4.48 -0.92 2.30
C VAL A 61 -4.31 -1.02 0.78
N VAL A 62 -3.35 -0.24 0.27
CA VAL A 62 -2.68 -0.56 -1.00
C VAL A 62 -1.29 -1.09 -0.68
N GLU A 63 -0.96 -2.25 -1.27
CA GLU A 63 0.33 -2.91 -1.10
C GLU A 63 1.17 -2.80 -2.39
N ALA A 64 2.48 -2.62 -2.23
CA ALA A 64 3.45 -2.67 -3.31
C ALA A 64 4.68 -3.49 -2.91
N PHE A 65 5.11 -4.37 -3.81
CA PHE A 65 6.26 -5.25 -3.63
C PHE A 65 7.38 -4.90 -4.62
N PHE A 66 8.56 -4.55 -4.10
CA PHE A 66 9.75 -4.28 -4.90
C PHE A 66 10.71 -5.47 -4.79
N LEU A 67 10.81 -6.25 -5.86
CA LEU A 67 11.57 -7.50 -5.86
C LEU A 67 13.03 -7.28 -6.28
N ASN A 68 13.97 -7.89 -5.55
CA ASN A 68 15.37 -8.03 -5.95
C ASN A 68 15.61 -9.47 -6.41
N ASP A 69 15.81 -9.65 -7.72
CA ASP A 69 15.98 -10.95 -8.36
C ASP A 69 17.30 -11.65 -7.99
N THR A 70 18.32 -10.85 -7.65
CA THR A 70 19.68 -11.27 -7.35
C THR A 70 19.81 -11.80 -5.91
N THR A 71 19.30 -11.06 -4.93
CA THR A 71 19.45 -11.42 -3.50
C THR A 71 18.25 -12.19 -2.93
N LYS A 72 17.16 -12.33 -3.69
CA LYS A 72 15.86 -12.83 -3.20
C LYS A 72 15.26 -11.97 -2.08
N GLN A 73 15.78 -10.77 -1.89
CA GLN A 73 15.21 -9.79 -0.99
C GLN A 73 14.08 -9.05 -1.68
N TYR A 74 13.13 -8.55 -0.91
CA TYR A 74 12.10 -7.68 -1.43
C TYR A 74 11.64 -6.68 -0.37
N LEU A 75 11.22 -5.51 -0.85
CA LEU A 75 10.56 -4.52 -0.03
C LEU A 75 9.05 -4.68 -0.17
N GLU A 76 8.35 -4.73 0.94
CA GLU A 76 6.90 -4.69 1.03
C GLU A 76 6.49 -3.35 1.64
N VAL A 77 5.57 -2.66 0.98
CA VAL A 77 5.08 -1.33 1.37
C VAL A 77 3.56 -1.37 1.40
N GLU A 78 2.97 -1.08 2.55
CA GLU A 78 1.51 -1.01 2.74
C GLU A 78 1.12 0.40 3.15
N LEU A 79 0.07 0.95 2.52
CA LEU A 79 -0.44 2.30 2.77
C LEU A 79 -1.92 2.26 3.14
N CYS A 80 -2.24 2.74 4.33
CA CYS A 80 -3.61 2.85 4.84
C CYS A 80 -4.23 4.21 4.47
N PRO A 81 -5.54 4.29 4.19
CA PRO A 81 -6.26 5.54 3.94
C PRO A 81 -6.20 6.54 5.08
N HIS A 82 -5.99 6.05 6.30
CA HIS A 82 -5.88 6.86 7.51
C HIS A 82 -4.45 7.36 7.76
N GLY A 83 -3.50 7.10 6.85
CA GLY A 83 -2.17 7.69 6.82
C GLY A 83 -1.09 6.88 7.55
N GLN A 84 -1.44 5.80 8.24
CA GLN A 84 -0.45 4.84 8.75
C GLN A 84 0.14 4.04 7.58
N HIS A 85 1.34 3.51 7.79
CA HIS A 85 2.04 2.73 6.77
C HIS A 85 2.82 1.58 7.39
N LEU A 86 3.15 0.59 6.57
CA LEU A 86 4.05 -0.49 6.95
C LEU A 86 5.10 -0.66 5.84
N VAL A 87 6.37 -0.78 6.23
CA VAL A 87 7.47 -1.01 5.30
C VAL A 87 8.35 -2.11 5.86
N LEU A 88 8.51 -3.21 5.12
CA LEU A 88 9.25 -4.38 5.55
C LEU A 88 10.28 -4.74 4.47
N LEU A 89 11.52 -5.01 4.89
CA LEU A 89 12.53 -5.63 4.02
C LEU A 89 12.64 -7.10 4.38
N LEU A 90 12.29 -7.97 3.43
CA LEU A 90 12.23 -9.42 3.59
C LEU A 90 13.28 -10.12 2.73
N ALA A 91 13.63 -11.35 3.08
CA ALA A 91 14.57 -12.22 2.36
C ALA A 91 13.99 -13.64 2.22
N GLY A 92 13.43 -13.95 1.04
CA GLY A 92 12.60 -15.14 0.86
C GLY A 92 11.21 -15.00 1.48
N ARG A 93 10.37 -16.02 1.36
CA ARG A 93 8.94 -15.92 1.69
C ARG A 93 8.70 -15.64 3.18
N ARG A 94 8.11 -14.48 3.50
CA ARG A 94 7.68 -14.08 4.85
C ARG A 94 8.80 -14.10 5.90
N ASN A 95 10.04 -13.84 5.49
CA ASN A 95 11.19 -13.80 6.39
C ASN A 95 11.72 -12.37 6.51
N VAL A 96 11.32 -11.68 7.57
CA VAL A 96 11.65 -10.27 7.81
C VAL A 96 13.14 -10.14 8.15
N TRP A 97 13.90 -9.50 7.27
CA TRP A 97 15.32 -9.23 7.49
C TRP A 97 15.54 -7.94 8.30
N LYS A 98 14.76 -6.89 8.00
CA LYS A 98 14.75 -5.63 8.76
C LYS A 98 13.33 -5.07 8.84
N PRO A 99 12.79 -4.82 10.04
CA PRO A 99 11.50 -4.15 10.20
C PRO A 99 11.61 -2.63 10.01
N SER A 100 10.44 -2.01 9.82
CA SER A 100 10.22 -0.63 9.41
C SER A 100 11.11 0.40 10.12
N SER A 101 11.31 0.29 11.45
CA SER A 101 12.01 1.28 12.29
C SER A 101 13.44 1.63 11.86
N ARG A 102 14.08 0.85 10.97
CA ARG A 102 15.43 1.12 10.43
C ARG A 102 15.49 1.43 8.93
N ILE A 103 14.36 1.41 8.23
CA ILE A 103 14.27 1.65 6.76
C ILE A 103 13.92 3.11 6.46
N PHE A 104 13.41 3.87 7.44
CA PHE A 104 12.83 5.21 7.29
C PHE A 104 13.77 6.37 6.95
N GLN A 105 15.06 6.14 6.68
CA GLN A 105 15.91 7.26 6.26
C GLN A 105 15.66 7.74 4.81
N ALA A 106 14.85 7.03 4.01
CA ALA A 106 14.67 7.34 2.58
C ALA A 106 13.21 7.41 2.07
N PHE A 107 12.20 7.37 2.95
CA PHE A 107 10.79 7.42 2.53
C PHE A 107 10.08 8.64 3.10
N GLN A 108 9.92 9.68 2.29
CA GLN A 108 9.01 10.79 2.56
C GLN A 108 7.67 10.51 1.86
N PHE A 109 6.65 10.18 2.64
CA PHE A 109 5.29 10.06 2.14
C PHE A 109 4.69 11.45 1.98
N GLN A 110 4.39 11.83 0.74
CA GLN A 110 3.64 13.05 0.45
C GLN A 110 2.44 12.68 -0.42
N HIS A 111 1.27 12.75 0.22
CA HIS A 111 -0.07 12.70 -0.37
C HIS A 111 -0.60 11.31 -0.79
N THR A 112 -1.59 10.82 -0.05
CA THR A 112 -2.54 9.78 -0.51
C THR A 112 -3.90 10.45 -0.68
N ALA A 113 -4.49 10.33 -1.87
CA ALA A 113 -5.81 10.90 -2.16
C ALA A 113 -6.86 9.78 -2.18
N TRP A 114 -7.47 9.53 -1.02
CA TRP A 114 -8.59 8.60 -0.92
C TRP A 114 -9.90 9.36 -1.10
N ARG A 115 -10.77 8.87 -1.99
CA ARG A 115 -12.10 9.47 -2.22
C ARG A 115 -13.18 8.54 -1.68
N ARG A 116 -14.06 9.05 -0.83
CA ARG A 116 -15.18 8.28 -0.28
C ARG A 116 -16.12 7.85 -1.42
N MET A 117 -16.41 6.56 -1.51
CA MET A 117 -17.45 6.03 -2.39
C MET A 117 -18.66 5.59 -1.58
N GLU A 118 -19.86 5.97 -2.00
CA GLU A 118 -21.09 5.37 -1.47
C GLU A 118 -21.24 3.96 -2.05
N ALA A 119 -21.31 2.96 -1.17
CA ALA A 119 -21.19 1.56 -1.56
C ALA A 119 -22.37 1.08 -2.43
N ALA A 120 -22.09 0.68 -3.66
CA ALA A 120 -22.78 -0.49 -4.23
C ALA A 120 -22.17 -1.72 -3.56
N ARG A 121 -22.98 -2.55 -2.89
CA ARG A 121 -22.55 -3.75 -2.16
C ARG A 121 -21.51 -4.56 -2.95
N THR A 122 -20.25 -4.51 -2.53
CA THR A 122 -19.17 -5.34 -3.07
C THR A 122 -18.58 -6.20 -1.96
N ARG A 123 -18.30 -7.45 -2.31
CA ARG A 123 -17.64 -8.43 -1.42
C ARG A 123 -16.19 -8.01 -1.19
N PRO A 124 -15.60 -8.30 -0.02
CA PRO A 124 -14.21 -7.96 0.26
C PRO A 124 -13.29 -8.63 -0.76
N VAL A 125 -12.34 -7.84 -1.29
CA VAL A 125 -11.21 -8.32 -2.06
C VAL A 125 -10.14 -8.72 -1.06
N VAL A 126 -9.84 -10.01 -0.97
CA VAL A 126 -8.68 -10.53 -0.23
C VAL A 126 -7.61 -10.82 -1.27
N ILE A 127 -6.43 -10.22 -1.09
CA ILE A 127 -5.19 -10.52 -1.83
C ILE A 127 -4.47 -11.67 -1.11
#